data_AF-A0A9J7BTQ8-F1
#
_entry.id   AF-A0A9J7BTQ8-F1
#
_cell.length_a   1.000
_cell.length_b   1.000
_cell.length_c   1.000
_cell.angle_alpha   90.00
_cell.angle_beta   90.00
_cell.angle_gamma   90.00
#
_symmetry.space_group_name_H-M   'P 1'
#
loop_
_entity.id
_entity.type
_entity.pdbx_description
1 polymer ?
#
loop_
_entity_poly.entity_id
_entity_poly.type
_entity_poly.pdbx_seq_one_letter_code
_entity_poly.pdbx_strand_id
1 'polypeptide(L)'
;MKSILRVFASGVVTAGVAGLLMTGCKSAPDLSKDNAASLIQSHYDSQPPAGVTITVDKKGLQQGLTAGYWKLTKIYPKQQGWADYTVTDEGKKAFKLQSGGDVIEWRPGADGEYHFLVTTLTATTMRAKDVSDPQNEHLADAKTAKSVKYTESVNLTGVPQPLQDIAHNAGNKLSSKKQADLAYEDGAWKVHGII
;
A
#
# COMPACT_ATOMS: atom_id res chain seq x y z
N MET A 1 -21.37 -51.26 11.89
CA MET A 1 -19.98 -51.42 11.44
C MET A 1 -19.09 -51.64 12.65
N LYS A 2 -18.39 -52.77 12.69
CA LYS A 2 -17.61 -53.28 13.84
C LYS A 2 -16.27 -52.56 13.93
N SER A 3 -15.93 -52.10 15.14
CA SER A 3 -14.62 -51.59 15.54
C SER A 3 -13.57 -52.71 15.51
N ILE A 4 -12.36 -52.40 15.03
CA ILE A 4 -11.16 -53.22 15.26
C ILE A 4 -10.01 -52.28 15.62
N LEU A 5 -9.80 -52.13 16.94
CA LEU A 5 -8.55 -51.72 17.54
C LEU A 5 -7.50 -52.83 17.31
N ARG A 6 -6.29 -52.48 16.88
CA ARG A 6 -5.13 -53.37 16.97
C ARG A 6 -4.04 -52.67 17.77
N VAL A 7 -3.91 -53.09 19.02
CA VAL A 7 -2.72 -52.89 19.86
C VAL A 7 -1.99 -54.24 19.89
N PHE A 8 -0.73 -54.25 19.50
CA PHE A 8 0.21 -55.31 19.87
C PHE A 8 1.41 -54.64 20.55
N ALA A 9 1.60 -55.02 21.80
CA ALA A 9 2.72 -54.63 22.65
C ALA A 9 3.80 -55.71 22.62
N SER A 10 5.04 -55.27 22.91
CA SER A 10 6.10 -55.96 23.68
C SER A 10 7.44 -56.09 22.92
N GLY A 11 8.50 -55.51 23.50
CA GLY A 11 9.87 -55.84 23.10
C GLY A 11 11.01 -54.93 23.58
N VAL A 12 11.21 -54.86 24.91
CA VAL A 12 12.51 -54.69 25.62
C VAL A 12 13.32 -53.37 25.53
N VAL A 13 13.65 -52.90 26.73
CA VAL A 13 14.48 -51.74 27.12
C VAL A 13 15.98 -52.03 26.96
N THR A 14 16.73 -51.08 26.38
CA THR A 14 18.15 -50.85 26.71
C THR A 14 18.41 -49.35 26.83
N ALA A 15 18.85 -48.94 28.03
CA ALA A 15 19.38 -47.61 28.30
C ALA A 15 20.71 -47.40 27.55
N GLY A 16 20.80 -46.29 26.81
CA GLY A 16 22.02 -45.83 26.14
C GLY A 16 22.08 -44.31 26.22
N VAL A 17 23.07 -43.84 26.97
CA VAL A 17 23.32 -42.45 27.35
C VAL A 17 23.76 -41.59 26.15
N ALA A 18 23.35 -40.33 26.16
CA ALA A 18 23.96 -39.19 25.48
C ALA A 18 24.18 -39.28 23.96
N GLY A 19 23.09 -39.07 23.19
CA GLY A 19 23.20 -38.39 21.90
C GLY A 19 22.91 -36.91 22.12
N LEU A 20 23.94 -36.08 22.03
CA LEU A 20 23.86 -34.62 22.19
C LEU A 20 22.61 -34.06 21.49
N LEU A 21 21.82 -33.27 22.24
CA LEU A 21 21.00 -32.21 21.67
C LEU A 21 21.95 -31.18 21.04
N MET A 22 22.52 -31.52 19.88
CA MET A 22 22.94 -30.52 18.91
C MET A 22 21.66 -30.01 18.23
N THR A 23 20.77 -29.37 18.99
CA THR A 23 19.93 -28.32 18.43
C THR A 23 20.88 -27.18 18.11
N GLY A 24 21.70 -27.37 17.07
CA GLY A 24 22.47 -26.28 16.51
C GLY A 24 21.48 -25.18 16.24
N CYS A 25 21.74 -23.99 16.79
CA CYS A 25 21.08 -22.78 16.36
C CYS A 25 21.24 -22.74 14.84
N LYS A 26 20.22 -23.19 14.11
CA LYS A 26 20.20 -23.11 12.65
C LYS A 26 20.11 -21.61 12.40
N SER A 27 21.25 -20.99 12.11
CA SER A 27 21.30 -19.57 11.77
C SER A 27 20.22 -19.30 10.74
N ALA A 28 19.50 -18.18 10.88
CA ALA A 28 18.48 -17.81 9.91
C ALA A 28 19.08 -17.87 8.50
N PRO A 29 18.35 -18.43 7.51
CA PRO A 29 18.80 -18.38 6.13
C PRO A 29 19.01 -16.92 5.73
N ASP A 30 19.98 -16.67 4.85
CA ASP A 30 20.22 -15.31 4.37
C ASP A 30 18.98 -14.74 3.67
N LEU A 31 18.74 -13.44 3.86
CA LEU A 31 17.61 -12.76 3.25
C LEU A 31 18.10 -12.06 1.98
N SER A 32 17.67 -12.54 0.82
CA SER A 32 17.95 -11.85 -0.43
C SER A 32 17.07 -10.61 -0.59
N LYS A 33 17.53 -9.68 -1.42
CA LYS A 33 16.77 -8.50 -1.83
C LYS A 33 15.41 -8.84 -2.43
N ASP A 34 15.34 -9.85 -3.30
CA ASP A 34 14.09 -10.26 -3.96
C ASP A 34 13.09 -10.88 -2.97
N ASN A 35 13.59 -11.65 -2.00
CA ASN A 35 12.76 -12.20 -0.93
C ASN A 35 12.23 -11.09 -0.02
N ALA A 36 13.08 -10.11 0.35
CA ALA A 36 12.65 -8.94 1.11
C ALA A 36 11.58 -8.13 0.35
N ALA A 37 11.78 -7.88 -0.95
CA ALA A 37 10.81 -7.22 -1.80
C ALA A 37 9.47 -7.97 -1.84
N SER A 38 9.51 -9.30 -1.95
CA SER A 38 8.32 -10.15 -1.96
C SER A 38 7.58 -10.14 -0.63
N LEU A 39 8.29 -10.11 0.51
CA LEU A 39 7.69 -10.01 1.84
C LEU A 39 7.00 -8.66 2.06
N ILE A 40 7.65 -7.57 1.67
CA ILE A 40 7.05 -6.23 1.74
C ILE A 40 5.83 -6.13 0.82
N GLN A 41 5.93 -6.64 -0.41
CA GLN A 41 4.80 -6.60 -1.33
C GLN A 41 3.63 -7.45 -0.81
N SER A 42 3.91 -8.63 -0.24
CA SER A 42 2.90 -9.47 0.40
C SER A 42 2.22 -8.77 1.58
N HIS A 43 2.97 -7.99 2.37
CA HIS A 43 2.38 -7.16 3.42
C HIS A 43 1.37 -6.17 2.84
N TYR A 44 1.72 -5.45 1.78
CA TYR A 44 0.78 -4.51 1.14
C TYR A 44 -0.41 -5.20 0.48
N ASP A 45 -0.18 -6.35 -0.16
CA ASP A 45 -1.25 -7.12 -0.81
C ASP A 45 -2.20 -7.77 0.20
N SER A 46 -1.78 -7.92 1.46
CA SER A 46 -2.65 -8.37 2.55
C SER A 46 -3.59 -7.26 3.07
N GLN A 47 -3.31 -6.00 2.76
CA GLN A 47 -4.15 -4.88 3.17
C GLN A 47 -5.38 -4.73 2.25
N PRO A 48 -6.54 -4.29 2.78
CA PRO A 48 -7.70 -3.99 1.94
C PRO A 48 -7.33 -2.93 0.87
N PRO A 49 -7.56 -3.20 -0.42
CA PRO A 49 -7.33 -2.21 -1.46
C PRO A 49 -8.16 -0.95 -1.21
N ALA A 50 -7.59 0.22 -1.48
CA ALA A 50 -8.24 1.50 -1.27
C ALA A 50 -8.12 2.41 -2.50
N GLY A 51 -9.07 3.34 -2.63
CA GLY A 51 -8.99 4.41 -3.62
C GLY A 51 -7.88 5.39 -3.29
N VAL A 52 -7.28 5.98 -4.32
CA VAL A 52 -6.20 6.96 -4.19
C VAL A 52 -6.82 8.35 -4.10
N THR A 53 -6.46 9.12 -3.07
CA THR A 53 -6.81 10.53 -3.00
C THR A 53 -5.87 11.34 -3.88
N ILE A 54 -6.45 12.13 -4.78
CA ILE A 54 -5.77 13.01 -5.70
C ILE A 54 -6.23 14.44 -5.41
N THR A 55 -5.27 15.32 -5.18
CA THR A 55 -5.47 16.77 -5.16
C THR A 55 -5.55 17.27 -6.59
N VAL A 56 -6.68 17.89 -6.93
CA VAL A 56 -6.94 18.49 -8.24
C VAL A 56 -6.69 19.99 -8.13
N ASP A 57 -5.55 20.41 -8.66
CA ASP A 57 -5.15 21.81 -8.78
C ASP A 57 -5.75 22.46 -10.05
N LYS A 58 -5.36 23.70 -10.35
CA LYS A 58 -5.86 24.43 -11.54
C LYS A 58 -5.56 23.69 -12.85
N LYS A 59 -4.39 23.05 -12.96
CA LYS A 59 -4.04 22.24 -14.13
C LYS A 59 -4.91 20.99 -14.21
N GLY A 60 -5.10 20.33 -13.07
CA GLY A 60 -5.97 19.17 -12.94
C GLY A 60 -7.41 19.49 -13.32
N LEU A 61 -7.93 20.65 -12.91
CA LEU A 61 -9.25 21.15 -13.29
C LEU A 61 -9.41 21.22 -14.82
N GLN A 62 -8.42 21.75 -15.53
CA GLN A 62 -8.44 21.84 -17.00
C GLN A 62 -8.33 20.46 -17.66
N GLN A 63 -7.50 19.57 -17.11
CA GLN A 63 -7.36 18.20 -17.61
C GLN A 63 -8.68 17.43 -17.48
N GLY A 64 -9.37 17.52 -16.34
CA GLY A 64 -10.66 16.83 -16.19
C GLY A 64 -11.82 17.48 -16.93
N LEU A 65 -11.78 18.79 -17.21
CA LEU A 65 -12.68 19.42 -18.19
C LEU A 65 -12.48 18.81 -19.58
N THR A 66 -11.21 18.67 -20.00
CA THR A 66 -10.83 18.07 -21.29
C THR A 66 -11.23 16.59 -21.37
N ALA A 67 -11.08 15.86 -20.27
CA ALA A 67 -11.48 14.45 -20.16
C ALA A 67 -12.99 14.25 -19.95
N GLY A 68 -13.77 15.33 -19.83
CA GLY A 68 -15.22 15.27 -19.65
C GLY A 68 -15.64 14.74 -18.28
N TYR A 69 -14.81 14.82 -17.24
CA TYR A 69 -15.14 14.37 -15.88
C TYR A 69 -16.03 15.34 -15.10
N TRP A 70 -15.98 16.61 -15.46
CA TRP A 70 -16.84 17.64 -14.92
C TRP A 70 -17.14 18.68 -15.98
N LYS A 71 -18.20 19.45 -15.75
CA LYS A 71 -18.60 20.56 -16.61
C LYS A 71 -18.88 21.79 -15.77
N LEU A 72 -18.52 22.96 -16.30
CA LEU A 72 -18.82 24.24 -15.67
C LEU A 72 -20.34 24.43 -15.61
N THR A 73 -20.86 24.73 -14.43
CA THR A 73 -22.29 24.95 -14.22
C THR A 73 -22.62 26.35 -13.74
N LYS A 74 -21.70 27.00 -13.04
CA LYS A 74 -21.93 28.36 -12.53
C LYS A 74 -20.63 29.14 -12.44
N ILE A 75 -20.68 30.42 -12.82
CA ILE A 75 -19.61 31.39 -12.60
C ILE A 75 -20.12 32.43 -11.62
N TYR A 76 -19.26 32.86 -10.69
CA TYR A 76 -19.59 33.89 -9.73
C TYR A 76 -18.91 35.22 -10.11
N PRO A 77 -19.58 36.13 -10.83
CA PRO A 77 -18.93 37.30 -11.42
C PRO A 77 -18.42 38.30 -10.36
N LYS A 78 -18.94 38.27 -9.12
CA LYS A 78 -18.50 39.16 -8.04
C LYS A 78 -17.27 38.65 -7.28
N GLN A 79 -16.91 37.38 -7.45
CA GLN A 79 -15.78 36.73 -6.79
C GLN A 79 -14.82 36.24 -7.87
N GLN A 80 -13.65 36.86 -7.95
CA GLN A 80 -12.69 36.54 -9.00
C GLN A 80 -12.28 35.05 -8.95
N GLY A 81 -12.50 34.34 -10.05
CA GLY A 81 -12.08 32.95 -10.21
C GLY A 81 -13.00 31.90 -9.59
N TRP A 82 -14.08 32.29 -8.90
CA TRP A 82 -15.02 31.34 -8.31
C TRP A 82 -15.96 30.73 -9.36
N ALA A 83 -16.13 29.43 -9.27
CA ALA A 83 -17.03 28.68 -10.14
C ALA A 83 -17.56 27.43 -9.44
N ASP A 84 -18.69 26.92 -9.91
CA ASP A 84 -19.12 25.56 -9.58
C ASP A 84 -19.06 24.71 -10.84
N TYR A 85 -18.59 23.48 -10.67
CA TYR A 85 -18.61 22.44 -11.70
C TYR A 85 -19.46 21.28 -11.20
N THR A 86 -20.09 20.55 -12.11
CA THR A 86 -20.81 19.31 -11.78
C THR A 86 -20.06 18.12 -12.37
N VAL A 87 -19.84 17.09 -11.56
CA VAL A 87 -19.26 15.81 -11.99
C VAL A 87 -20.22 15.14 -12.97
N THR A 88 -19.68 14.74 -14.12
CA THR A 88 -20.44 14.04 -15.17
C THR A 88 -20.64 12.56 -14.83
N ASP A 89 -21.44 11.85 -15.62
CA ASP A 89 -21.59 10.41 -15.47
C ASP A 89 -20.27 9.67 -15.73
N GLU A 90 -19.43 10.18 -16.64
CA GLU A 90 -18.08 9.69 -16.87
C GLU A 90 -17.18 9.89 -15.64
N GLY A 91 -17.23 11.07 -15.02
CA GLY A 91 -16.48 11.36 -13.79
C GLY A 91 -16.89 10.45 -12.64
N LYS A 92 -18.20 10.23 -12.46
CA LYS A 92 -18.77 9.35 -11.43
C LYS A 92 -18.37 7.89 -11.58
N LYS A 93 -18.03 7.43 -12.78
CA LYS A 93 -17.50 6.07 -13.02
C LYS A 93 -16.03 5.95 -12.60
N ALA A 94 -15.31 7.07 -12.47
CA ALA A 94 -13.87 7.09 -12.25
C ALA A 94 -13.48 7.46 -10.81
N PHE A 95 -14.19 8.39 -10.16
CA PHE A 95 -13.88 8.87 -8.82
C PHE A 95 -15.14 9.34 -8.07
N LYS A 96 -14.96 9.58 -6.76
CA LYS A 96 -15.90 10.33 -5.92
C LYS A 96 -15.26 11.61 -5.39
N LEU A 97 -16.05 12.66 -5.18
CA LEU A 97 -15.58 13.86 -4.49
C LEU A 97 -15.40 13.57 -3.00
N GLN A 98 -14.31 14.04 -2.40
CA GLN A 98 -14.09 13.85 -0.97
C GLN A 98 -15.05 14.71 -0.12
N SER A 99 -15.54 15.82 -0.67
CA SER A 99 -16.61 16.63 -0.07
C SER A 99 -17.97 15.94 -0.08
N GLY A 100 -18.12 14.82 -0.81
CA GLY A 100 -19.40 14.20 -1.10
C GLY A 100 -20.19 14.96 -2.19
N GLY A 101 -21.27 14.34 -2.63
CA GLY A 101 -22.11 14.86 -3.72
C GLY A 101 -21.40 14.92 -5.07
N ASP A 102 -22.00 15.69 -5.99
CA ASP A 102 -21.57 15.79 -7.40
C ASP A 102 -21.14 17.20 -7.79
N VAL A 103 -21.12 18.14 -6.85
CA VAL A 103 -20.77 19.55 -7.11
C VAL A 103 -19.37 19.82 -6.61
N ILE A 104 -18.51 20.29 -7.52
CA ILE A 104 -17.19 20.82 -7.21
C ILE A 104 -17.35 22.33 -7.02
N GLU A 105 -17.08 22.77 -5.80
CA GLU A 105 -17.03 24.19 -5.45
C GLU A 105 -15.60 24.69 -5.69
N TRP A 106 -15.34 25.33 -6.84
CA TRP A 106 -14.02 25.86 -7.17
C TRP A 106 -13.81 27.22 -6.53
N ARG A 107 -13.18 27.18 -5.35
CA ARG A 107 -12.92 28.32 -4.46
C ARG A 107 -11.56 28.10 -3.78
N PRO A 108 -10.90 29.15 -3.26
CA PRO A 108 -9.68 28.97 -2.48
C PRO A 108 -10.00 28.29 -1.14
N GLY A 109 -9.12 27.39 -0.72
CA GLY A 109 -9.16 26.75 0.60
C GLY A 109 -8.71 27.68 1.73
N ALA A 110 -8.58 27.12 2.94
CA ALA A 110 -8.08 27.86 4.10
C ALA A 110 -6.62 28.31 3.95
N ASP A 111 -5.85 27.60 3.12
CA ASP A 111 -4.50 27.94 2.69
C ASP A 111 -4.45 29.01 1.58
N GLY A 112 -5.61 29.45 1.08
CA GLY A 112 -5.73 30.41 -0.01
C GLY A 112 -5.57 29.79 -1.40
N GLU A 113 -5.30 28.49 -1.50
CA GLU A 113 -5.03 27.80 -2.77
C GLU A 113 -6.29 27.20 -3.36
N TYR A 114 -6.41 27.22 -4.69
CA TYR A 114 -7.53 26.61 -5.39
C TYR A 114 -7.27 25.13 -5.67
N HIS A 115 -7.95 24.25 -4.95
CA HIS A 115 -7.92 22.82 -5.20
C HIS A 115 -9.18 22.13 -4.65
N PHE A 116 -9.41 20.91 -5.11
CA PHE A 116 -10.37 19.99 -4.49
C PHE A 116 -9.81 18.57 -4.49
N LEU A 117 -10.39 17.69 -3.68
CA LEU A 117 -9.93 16.32 -3.52
C LEU A 117 -10.90 15.34 -4.16
N VAL A 118 -10.35 14.41 -4.93
CA VAL A 118 -11.08 13.26 -5.46
C VAL A 118 -10.47 11.97 -4.96
N THR A 119 -11.28 10.93 -4.77
CA THR A 119 -10.81 9.58 -4.46
C THR A 119 -11.18 8.66 -5.61
N THR A 120 -10.21 7.94 -6.18
CA THR A 120 -10.47 6.99 -7.28
C THR A 120 -11.43 5.88 -6.83
N LEU A 121 -12.29 5.42 -7.73
CA LEU A 121 -13.13 4.23 -7.48
C LEU A 121 -12.36 2.92 -7.67
N THR A 122 -11.36 2.92 -8.57
CA THR A 122 -10.41 1.81 -8.66
C THR A 122 -9.62 1.74 -7.37
N ALA A 123 -9.82 0.64 -6.63
CA ALA A 123 -9.10 0.34 -5.40
C ALA A 123 -7.79 -0.40 -5.70
N THR A 124 -6.70 0.00 -5.05
CA THR A 124 -5.36 -0.55 -5.30
C THR A 124 -4.58 -0.71 -4.00
N THR A 125 -3.51 -1.50 -4.05
CA THR A 125 -2.53 -1.63 -2.96
C THR A 125 -1.26 -0.86 -3.29
N MET A 126 -0.50 -0.47 -2.27
CA MET A 126 0.81 0.15 -2.49
C MET A 126 1.79 -0.84 -3.12
N ARG A 127 2.84 -0.30 -3.75
CA ARG A 127 3.95 -1.08 -4.30
C ARG A 127 5.28 -0.69 -3.68
N ALA A 128 6.06 -1.69 -3.32
CA ALA A 128 7.46 -1.52 -2.99
C ALA A 128 8.32 -1.50 -4.27
N LYS A 129 9.20 -0.50 -4.39
CA LYS A 129 10.17 -0.35 -5.48
C LYS A 129 11.54 -0.01 -4.90
N ASP A 130 12.58 -0.19 -5.71
CA ASP A 130 13.95 0.22 -5.36
C ASP A 130 14.42 -0.33 -4.01
N VAL A 131 14.06 -1.57 -3.68
CA VAL A 131 14.43 -2.22 -2.42
C VAL A 131 15.95 -2.35 -2.34
N SER A 132 16.55 -1.94 -1.23
CA SER A 132 17.99 -2.06 -0.97
C SER A 132 18.37 -3.47 -0.52
N ASP A 133 19.67 -3.76 -0.48
CA ASP A 133 20.14 -5.03 0.10
C ASP A 133 19.86 -5.08 1.61
N PRO A 134 19.39 -6.21 2.16
CA PRO A 134 19.13 -6.38 3.59
C PRO A 134 20.37 -6.16 4.46
N GLN A 135 20.27 -5.25 5.41
CA GLN A 135 21.31 -4.96 6.40
C GLN A 135 20.95 -5.60 7.74
N ASN A 136 21.94 -5.94 8.56
CA ASN A 136 21.67 -6.42 9.92
C ASN A 136 20.99 -5.32 10.74
N GLU A 137 19.94 -5.69 11.47
CA GLU A 137 19.17 -4.81 12.32
C GLU A 137 19.03 -5.41 13.72
N HIS A 138 18.84 -4.56 14.73
CA HIS A 138 18.56 -5.01 16.09
C HIS A 138 17.14 -4.60 16.50
N LEU A 139 16.27 -5.59 16.67
CA LEU A 139 14.92 -5.42 17.22
C LEU A 139 14.86 -6.04 18.61
N ALA A 140 14.17 -5.39 19.55
CA ALA A 140 14.18 -5.78 20.96
C ALA A 140 13.58 -7.19 21.21
N ASP A 141 12.67 -7.63 20.34
CA ASP A 141 11.92 -8.88 20.44
C ASP A 141 12.30 -9.92 19.37
N ALA A 142 13.26 -9.62 18.48
CA ALA A 142 13.73 -10.56 17.46
C ALA A 142 15.20 -10.96 17.66
N LYS A 143 15.46 -12.28 17.63
CA LYS A 143 16.83 -12.83 17.71
C LYS A 143 17.64 -12.59 16.45
N THR A 144 16.98 -12.47 15.30
CA THR A 144 17.62 -12.22 14.01
C THR A 144 16.73 -11.31 13.20
N ALA A 145 17.24 -10.13 12.87
CA ALA A 145 16.51 -9.11 12.15
C ALA A 145 17.37 -8.49 11.04
N LYS A 146 16.68 -8.01 10.02
CA LYS A 146 17.24 -7.26 8.90
C LYS A 146 16.41 -6.00 8.67
N SER A 147 17.02 -4.96 8.13
CA SER A 147 16.31 -3.80 7.63
C SER A 147 16.62 -3.57 6.15
N VAL A 148 15.62 -3.08 5.42
CA VAL A 148 15.76 -2.64 4.02
C VAL A 148 15.11 -1.28 3.83
N LYS A 149 15.73 -0.44 3.00
CA LYS A 149 15.14 0.81 2.54
C LYS A 149 14.51 0.60 1.18
N TYR A 150 13.37 1.24 0.94
CA TYR A 150 12.67 1.13 -0.33
C TYR A 150 11.86 2.39 -0.64
N THR A 151 11.38 2.48 -1.88
CA THR A 151 10.37 3.46 -2.30
C THR A 151 9.00 2.80 -2.20
N GLU A 152 8.15 3.28 -1.31
CA GLU A 152 6.71 3.00 -1.36
C GLU A 152 6.10 3.88 -2.45
N SER A 153 5.27 3.30 -3.31
CA SER A 153 4.60 4.03 -4.39
C SER A 153 3.14 3.63 -4.51
N VAL A 154 2.30 4.61 -4.79
CA VAL A 154 0.90 4.39 -5.16
C VAL A 154 0.86 3.60 -6.46
N ASN A 155 0.01 2.58 -6.50
CA ASN A 155 -0.26 1.81 -7.70
C ASN A 155 -1.46 2.41 -8.44
N LEU A 156 -1.25 3.02 -9.60
CA LEU A 156 -2.34 3.56 -10.41
C LEU A 156 -2.85 2.59 -11.48
N THR A 157 -2.48 1.31 -11.40
CA THR A 157 -2.94 0.30 -12.35
C THR A 157 -4.47 0.22 -12.33
N GLY A 158 -5.11 0.35 -13.50
CA GLY A 158 -6.57 0.33 -13.64
C GLY A 158 -7.27 1.66 -13.33
N VAL A 159 -6.54 2.70 -12.91
CA VAL A 159 -7.07 4.07 -12.86
C VAL A 159 -7.11 4.63 -14.29
N PRO A 160 -8.18 5.31 -14.74
CA PRO A 160 -8.21 5.93 -16.06
C PRO A 160 -7.05 6.89 -16.31
N GLN A 161 -6.44 6.86 -17.50
CA GLN A 161 -5.24 7.65 -17.82
C GLN A 161 -5.36 9.14 -17.48
N PRO A 162 -6.47 9.84 -17.77
CA PRO A 162 -6.58 11.26 -17.42
C PRO A 162 -6.50 11.51 -15.90
N LEU A 163 -6.98 10.58 -15.06
CA LEU A 163 -6.80 10.69 -13.61
C LEU A 163 -5.37 10.39 -13.19
N GLN A 164 -4.68 9.47 -13.86
CA GLN A 164 -3.25 9.23 -13.61
C GLN A 164 -2.43 10.49 -13.92
N ASP A 165 -2.72 11.16 -15.04
CA ASP A 165 -2.04 12.39 -15.43
C ASP A 165 -2.27 13.52 -14.42
N ILE A 166 -3.49 13.64 -13.89
CA ILE A 166 -3.81 14.60 -12.81
C ILE A 166 -3.08 14.23 -11.52
N ALA A 167 -3.01 12.94 -11.16
CA ALA A 167 -2.30 12.45 -9.99
C ALA A 167 -0.80 12.77 -10.04
N HIS A 168 -0.23 12.92 -11.24
CA HIS A 168 1.16 13.33 -11.45
C HIS A 168 1.39 14.85 -11.45
N ASN A 169 0.35 15.67 -11.24
CA ASN A 169 0.52 17.11 -11.05
C ASN A 169 1.18 17.45 -9.71
N ALA A 170 1.76 18.66 -9.65
CA ALA A 170 2.35 19.19 -8.42
C ALA A 170 1.34 19.20 -7.26
N GLY A 171 1.83 18.96 -6.05
CA GLY A 171 1.00 18.86 -4.84
C GLY A 171 0.55 17.43 -4.50
N ASN A 172 0.54 16.51 -5.46
CA ASN A 172 0.29 15.10 -5.20
C ASN A 172 1.58 14.36 -4.83
N LYS A 173 1.54 13.57 -3.75
CA LYS A 173 2.65 12.73 -3.31
C LYS A 173 2.33 11.26 -3.54
N LEU A 174 2.77 10.74 -4.69
CA LEU A 174 2.53 9.34 -5.08
C LEU A 174 3.60 8.36 -4.62
N SER A 175 4.64 8.83 -3.94
CA SER A 175 5.70 7.98 -3.41
C SER A 175 6.36 8.55 -2.17
N SER A 176 6.88 7.66 -1.34
CA SER A 176 7.67 8.00 -0.16
C SER A 176 8.82 7.02 0.04
N LYS A 177 9.88 7.44 0.72
CA LYS A 177 10.94 6.53 1.16
C LYS A 177 10.52 5.91 2.49
N LYS A 178 10.72 4.61 2.60
CA LYS A 178 10.32 3.78 3.74
C LYS A 178 11.45 2.85 4.15
N GLN A 179 11.39 2.41 5.41
CA GLN A 179 12.19 1.29 5.90
C GLN A 179 11.25 0.15 6.28
N ALA A 180 11.60 -1.08 5.91
CA ALA A 180 10.95 -2.28 6.43
C ALA A 180 11.93 -3.04 7.32
N ASP A 181 11.49 -3.35 8.53
CA ASP A 181 12.19 -4.21 9.46
C ASP A 181 11.62 -5.61 9.31
N LEU A 182 12.51 -6.60 9.17
CA LEU A 182 12.20 -7.98 8.88
C LEU A 182 12.78 -8.86 9.99
N ALA A 183 11.96 -9.71 10.58
CA ALA A 183 12.36 -10.63 11.64
C ALA A 183 12.29 -12.07 11.16
N TYR A 184 13.25 -12.89 11.59
CA TYR A 184 13.19 -14.34 11.38
C TYR A 184 12.52 -15.00 12.59
N GLU A 185 11.29 -15.46 12.40
CA GLU A 185 10.41 -15.98 13.42
C GLU A 185 9.73 -17.26 12.94
N ASP A 186 9.60 -18.26 13.81
CA ASP A 186 8.95 -19.54 13.50
C ASP A 186 9.50 -20.25 12.24
N GLY A 187 10.77 -20.05 11.92
CA GLY A 187 11.42 -20.66 10.76
C GLY A 187 11.22 -19.92 9.43
N ALA A 188 10.68 -18.69 9.45
CA ALA A 188 10.48 -17.88 8.26
C ALA A 188 10.80 -16.39 8.49
N TRP A 189 11.20 -15.69 7.43
CA TRP A 189 11.29 -14.25 7.43
C TRP A 189 9.90 -13.62 7.31
N LYS A 190 9.61 -12.61 8.13
CA LYS A 190 8.34 -11.87 8.14
C LYS A 190 8.63 -10.37 8.21
N VAL A 191 7.71 -9.55 7.68
CA VAL A 191 7.72 -8.11 7.95
C VAL A 191 7.33 -7.91 9.41
N HIS A 192 8.25 -7.34 10.19
CA HIS A 192 8.03 -6.97 11.59
C HIS A 192 7.39 -5.58 11.69
N GLY A 193 7.88 -4.62 10.89
CA GLY A 193 7.37 -3.26 10.86
C GLY A 193 7.74 -2.50 9.59
N ILE A 194 6.97 -1.47 9.28
CA ILE A 194 7.25 -0.50 8.21
C ILE A 194 7.21 0.90 8.81
N ILE A 195 8.26 1.68 8.56
CA ILE A 195 8.49 3.03 9.08
C ILE A 195 8.53 4.02 7.91
#